data_AF-A0A662E586-F1
#
_entry.id   AF-A0A662E586-F1
#
_cell.length_a   1.000
_cell.length_b   1.000
_cell.length_c   1.000
_cell.angle_alpha   90.00
_cell.angle_beta   90.00
_cell.angle_gamma   90.00
#
_symmetry.space_group_name_H-M   'P 1'
#
loop_
_entity.id
_entity.type
_entity.pdbx_description
1 polymer ?
#
loop_
_entity_poly.entity_id
_entity_poly.type
_entity_poly.pdbx_seq_one_letter_code
_entity_poly.pdbx_strand_id
1 'polypeptide(L)'
;QAIVNLISQLQPDIAIWYHQDLYVVNPASGREGRVRARYAELSGLPMGQITGGTYTGIAATWARNQLAPNDGVAFIVELGGSLTTAEATTHAAAVLTVASEG
;
A
#
# COMPACT_ATOMS: atom_id res chain seq x y z
N GLN A 1 -19.33 -6.67 -0.76
CA GLN A 1 -18.68 -7.39 -1.88
C GLN A 1 -18.25 -6.48 -3.04
N ALA A 2 -18.61 -5.18 -3.09
CA ALA A 2 -18.26 -4.31 -4.22
C ALA A 2 -16.74 -4.23 -4.48
N ILE A 3 -15.92 -4.03 -3.44
CA ILE A 3 -14.46 -3.92 -3.60
C ILE A 3 -13.81 -5.23 -4.04
N VAL A 4 -14.34 -6.37 -3.55
CA VAL A 4 -13.94 -7.71 -3.98
C VAL A 4 -14.19 -7.87 -5.47
N ASN A 5 -15.41 -7.57 -5.92
CA ASN A 5 -15.77 -7.66 -7.33
C ASN A 5 -14.91 -6.72 -8.20
N LEU A 6 -14.67 -5.49 -7.75
CA LEU A 6 -13.86 -4.52 -8.50
C LEU A 6 -12.42 -5.01 -8.67
N ILE A 7 -11.75 -5.43 -7.60
CA ILE A 7 -10.36 -5.91 -7.66
C ILE A 7 -10.28 -7.20 -8.47
N SER A 8 -11.21 -8.14 -8.29
CA SER A 8 -11.24 -9.38 -9.05
C SER A 8 -11.43 -9.17 -10.56
N GLN A 9 -12.18 -8.14 -10.96
CA GLN A 9 -12.40 -7.82 -12.38
C GLN A 9 -11.29 -6.98 -12.99
N LEU A 10 -10.86 -5.92 -12.30
CA LEU A 10 -9.86 -5.00 -12.83
C LEU A 10 -8.45 -5.57 -12.78
N GLN A 11 -8.16 -6.42 -11.78
CA GLN A 11 -6.83 -6.98 -11.52
C GLN A 11 -5.74 -5.90 -11.56
N PRO A 12 -5.83 -4.86 -10.71
CA PRO A 12 -4.85 -3.77 -10.73
C PRO A 12 -3.44 -4.29 -10.41
N ASP A 13 -2.44 -3.71 -11.07
CA ASP A 13 -1.05 -4.04 -10.82
C ASP A 13 -0.57 -3.57 -9.43
N ILE A 14 -1.11 -2.44 -8.94
CA ILE A 14 -0.86 -1.92 -7.58
C ILE A 14 -2.19 -1.52 -6.92
N ALA A 15 -2.40 -1.95 -5.67
CA ALA A 15 -3.49 -1.53 -4.81
C ALA A 15 -2.97 -1.01 -3.46
N ILE A 16 -3.29 0.24 -3.10
CA ILE A 16 -2.85 0.87 -1.85
C ILE A 16 -4.05 1.08 -0.93
N TRP A 17 -3.91 0.65 0.31
CA TRP A 17 -4.91 0.81 1.36
C TRP A 17 -4.41 1.85 2.37
N TYR A 18 -4.95 3.06 2.31
CA TYR A 18 -4.60 4.12 3.26
C TYR A 18 -5.30 3.92 4.60
N HIS A 19 -4.53 4.05 5.66
CA HIS A 19 -4.95 4.02 7.06
C HIS A 19 -4.28 5.16 7.83
N GLN A 20 -4.67 5.35 9.09
CA GLN A 20 -4.09 6.27 10.07
C GLN A 20 -4.17 5.59 11.45
N ASP A 21 -3.28 5.89 12.40
CA ASP A 21 -2.32 7.00 12.45
C ASP A 21 -0.85 6.59 12.72
N LEU A 22 -0.45 5.38 12.31
CA LEU A 22 0.85 4.80 12.70
C LEU A 22 2.08 5.40 11.99
N TYR A 23 1.90 6.23 10.95
CA TYR A 23 2.98 6.89 10.21
C TYR A 23 4.09 5.93 9.72
N VAL A 24 3.71 4.88 8.97
CA VAL A 24 4.63 3.81 8.57
C VAL A 24 4.19 3.07 7.30
N VAL A 25 5.17 2.55 6.55
CA VAL A 25 4.95 1.52 5.52
C VAL A 25 5.66 0.24 5.95
N ASN A 26 4.95 -0.90 5.95
CA ASN A 26 5.55 -2.13 6.44
C ASN A 26 6.45 -2.83 5.39
N PRO A 27 7.63 -3.35 5.77
CA PRO A 27 8.52 -3.99 4.82
C PRO A 27 7.98 -5.34 4.34
N ALA A 28 8.37 -5.69 3.13
CA ALA A 28 8.09 -6.95 2.46
C ALA A 28 9.30 -7.38 1.62
N SER A 29 9.19 -8.49 0.90
CA SER A 29 10.23 -9.00 -0.01
C SER A 29 9.78 -8.95 -1.47
N GLY A 30 10.70 -9.24 -2.39
CA GLY A 30 10.39 -9.33 -3.82
C GLY A 30 9.94 -7.99 -4.45
N ARG A 31 9.07 -8.05 -5.45
CA ARG A 31 8.51 -6.87 -6.12
C ARG A 31 7.75 -5.98 -5.15
N GLU A 32 6.91 -6.57 -4.31
CA GLU A 32 6.15 -5.87 -3.27
C GLU A 32 7.07 -5.09 -2.32
N GLY A 33 8.18 -5.69 -1.87
CA GLY A 33 9.18 -5.01 -1.05
C GLY A 33 9.79 -3.79 -1.73
N ARG A 34 10.12 -3.90 -3.03
CA ARG A 34 10.68 -2.79 -3.82
C ARG A 34 9.68 -1.65 -3.98
N VAL A 35 8.43 -1.95 -4.36
CA VAL A 35 7.38 -0.94 -4.53
C VAL A 35 7.11 -0.19 -3.23
N ARG A 36 7.02 -0.92 -2.10
CA ARG A 36 6.80 -0.31 -0.77
C ARG A 36 7.96 0.57 -0.33
N ALA A 37 9.20 0.10 -0.49
CA ALA A 37 10.37 0.88 -0.14
C ALA A 37 10.47 2.16 -0.98
N ARG A 38 10.16 2.06 -2.28
CA ARG A 38 10.14 3.21 -3.19
C ARG A 38 9.05 4.20 -2.81
N TYR A 39 7.84 3.73 -2.50
CA TYR A 39 6.76 4.59 -2.01
C TYR A 39 7.15 5.31 -0.71
N ALA A 40 7.77 4.59 0.23
CA ALA A 40 8.23 5.15 1.50
C ALA A 40 9.31 6.23 1.31
N GLU A 41 10.29 5.98 0.44
CA GLU A 41 11.31 6.94 0.04
C GLU A 41 10.68 8.23 -0.53
N LEU A 42 9.75 8.10 -1.48
CA LEU A 42 9.11 9.25 -2.14
C LEU A 42 8.18 10.04 -1.22
N SER A 43 7.53 9.35 -0.27
CA SER A 43 6.59 9.97 0.66
C SER A 43 7.23 10.49 1.94
N GLY A 44 8.46 10.07 2.25
CA GLY A 44 9.13 10.37 3.51
C GLY A 44 8.61 9.55 4.71
N LEU A 45 7.74 8.56 4.48
CA LEU A 45 7.32 7.64 5.54
C LEU A 45 8.46 6.67 5.89
N PRO A 46 8.65 6.34 7.18
CA PRO A 46 9.60 5.31 7.56
C PRO A 46 9.11 3.91 7.16
N MET A 47 10.06 3.02 6.87
CA MET A 47 9.79 1.59 6.79
C MET A 47 9.82 0.98 8.19
N GLY A 48 8.75 0.30 8.61
CA GLY A 48 8.66 -0.24 9.97
C GLY A 48 7.55 -1.28 10.15
N GLN A 49 7.66 -2.11 11.19
CA GLN A 49 6.65 -3.15 11.45
C GLN A 49 5.38 -2.54 12.07
N ILE A 50 4.22 -3.01 11.62
CA ILE A 50 2.94 -2.77 12.32
C ILE A 50 2.84 -3.83 13.41
N THR A 51 2.86 -3.41 14.67
CA THR A 51 2.77 -4.31 15.83
C THR A 51 1.33 -4.41 16.33
N GLY A 52 1.03 -5.36 17.22
CA GLY A 52 -0.31 -5.51 17.84
C GLY A 52 -0.98 -6.88 17.69
N GLY A 53 -0.36 -7.81 16.94
CA GLY A 53 -0.75 -9.23 16.94
C GLY A 53 -1.14 -9.78 15.58
N THR A 54 -1.84 -10.91 15.58
CA THR A 54 -2.34 -11.58 14.38
C THR A 54 -3.67 -10.98 13.96
N TYR A 55 -3.70 -10.36 12.79
CA TYR A 55 -4.90 -9.79 12.19
C TYR A 55 -5.47 -10.75 11.13
N THR A 56 -6.75 -11.09 11.23
CA THR A 56 -7.46 -11.91 10.25
C THR A 56 -8.44 -11.06 9.44
N GLY A 57 -8.75 -11.47 8.20
CA GLY A 57 -9.71 -10.76 7.36
C GLY A 57 -9.26 -9.38 6.84
N ILE A 58 -7.95 -9.09 6.84
CA ILE A 58 -7.39 -7.82 6.37
C ILE A 58 -7.63 -7.66 4.87
N ALA A 59 -8.25 -6.57 4.45
CA ALA A 59 -8.55 -6.27 3.05
C ALA A 59 -7.29 -6.27 2.16
N ALA A 60 -6.20 -5.66 2.63
CA ALA A 60 -4.93 -5.65 1.91
C ALA A 60 -4.30 -7.05 1.75
N THR A 61 -4.44 -7.93 2.75
CA THR A 61 -3.97 -9.32 2.65
C THR A 61 -4.81 -10.13 1.66
N TRP A 62 -6.14 -9.96 1.67
CA TRP A 62 -6.98 -10.58 0.66
C TRP A 62 -6.63 -10.08 -0.76
N ALA A 63 -6.49 -8.77 -0.95
CA ALA A 63 -6.14 -8.18 -2.24
C ALA A 63 -4.76 -8.67 -2.73
N ARG A 64 -3.75 -8.74 -1.84
CA ARG A 64 -2.43 -9.27 -2.16
C ARG A 64 -2.52 -10.70 -2.71
N ASN A 65 -3.27 -11.56 -2.03
CA ASN A 65 -3.43 -12.95 -2.46
C ASN A 65 -4.21 -13.05 -3.79
N GLN A 66 -5.22 -12.20 -3.99
CA GLN A 66 -6.00 -12.14 -5.22
C GLN A 66 -5.16 -11.69 -6.43
N LEU A 67 -4.18 -10.81 -6.23
CA LEU A 67 -3.36 -10.21 -7.29
C LEU A 67 -2.03 -10.94 -7.54
N ALA A 68 -1.56 -11.73 -6.57
CA ALA A 68 -0.32 -12.49 -6.65
C ALA A 68 -0.12 -13.33 -7.93
N PRO A 69 -1.15 -13.96 -8.53
CA PRO A 69 -0.98 -14.71 -9.79
C PRO A 69 -0.47 -13.87 -10.96
N ASN A 70 -0.67 -12.55 -10.92
CA ASN A 70 -0.24 -11.60 -11.95
C ASN A 70 0.92 -10.70 -11.47
N ASP A 71 1.64 -11.13 -10.42
CA ASP A 71 2.70 -10.35 -9.74
C ASP A 71 2.23 -8.98 -9.20
N GLY A 72 0.91 -8.80 -9.02
CA GLY A 72 0.32 -7.56 -8.53
C GLY A 72 0.58 -7.35 -7.04
N VAL A 73 0.68 -6.09 -6.64
CA VAL A 73 1.12 -5.66 -5.30
C VAL A 73 -0.04 -5.02 -4.54
N ALA A 74 -0.26 -5.42 -3.28
CA ALA A 74 -1.23 -4.78 -2.40
C ALA A 74 -0.70 -4.56 -0.98
N PHE A 75 -0.73 -3.30 -0.52
CA PHE A 75 -0.13 -2.93 0.76
C PHE A 75 -0.87 -1.80 1.48
N ILE A 76 -0.58 -1.70 2.77
CA ILE A 76 -1.12 -0.65 3.64
C ILE A 76 -0.10 0.49 3.72
N VAL A 77 -0.61 1.71 3.68
CA VAL A 77 0.13 2.91 4.05
C VAL A 77 -0.55 3.52 5.27
N GLU A 78 0.15 3.55 6.39
CA GLU A 78 -0.32 4.22 7.61
C GLU A 78 0.17 5.67 7.57
N LEU A 79 -0.73 6.61 7.36
CA LEU A 79 -0.46 8.04 7.42
C LEU A 79 -0.37 8.50 8.89
N GLY A 80 0.05 9.75 9.13
CA GLY A 80 0.00 10.35 10.47
C GLY A 80 -1.43 10.69 10.89
N GLY A 81 -1.64 11.09 12.15
CA GLY A 81 -2.99 11.40 12.68
C GLY A 81 -3.72 12.56 11.98
N SER A 82 -2.99 13.34 11.20
CA SER A 82 -3.53 14.36 10.29
C SER A 82 -2.79 14.31 8.95
N LEU A 83 -3.43 14.85 7.92
CA LEU A 83 -2.84 14.96 6.59
C LEU A 83 -3.09 16.37 6.03
N THR A 84 -2.03 17.14 5.85
CA THR A 84 -2.08 18.44 5.17
C THR A 84 -2.23 18.26 3.66
N THR A 85 -2.65 19.32 2.96
CA THR A 85 -2.73 19.30 1.48
C THR A 85 -1.37 19.05 0.84
N ALA A 86 -0.29 19.55 1.44
CA ALA A 86 1.07 19.33 0.94
C ALA A 86 1.45 17.85 1.04
N GLU A 87 1.22 17.22 2.20
CA GLU A 87 1.47 15.78 2.39
C GLU A 87 0.61 14.92 1.46
N ALA A 88 -0.68 15.24 1.32
CA ALA A 88 -1.56 14.56 0.37
C ALA A 88 -1.05 14.65 -1.08
N THR A 89 -0.50 15.81 -1.47
CA THR A 89 0.12 16.01 -2.78
C THR A 89 1.37 15.15 -2.95
N THR A 90 2.23 15.08 -1.92
CA THR A 90 3.40 14.20 -1.91
C THR A 90 3.00 12.74 -2.08
N HIS A 91 1.99 12.26 -1.35
CA HIS A 91 1.50 10.89 -1.50
C HIS A 91 0.89 10.63 -2.88
N ALA A 92 0.09 11.55 -3.42
CA ALA A 92 -0.45 11.42 -4.76
C ALA A 92 0.66 11.34 -5.83
N ALA A 93 1.70 12.16 -5.71
CA ALA A 93 2.86 12.09 -6.58
C ALA A 93 3.61 10.75 -6.43
N ALA A 94 3.78 10.26 -5.20
CA ALA A 94 4.38 8.94 -4.96
C ALA A 94 3.58 7.81 -5.63
N VAL A 95 2.25 7.85 -5.58
CA VAL A 95 1.37 6.89 -6.29
C VAL A 95 1.63 6.90 -7.79
N LEU A 96 1.65 8.10 -8.40
CA LEU A 96 1.87 8.23 -9.85
C LEU A 96 3.25 7.68 -10.25
N THR A 97 4.28 7.96 -9.47
CA THR A 97 5.64 7.46 -9.73
C THR A 97 5.68 5.94 -9.63
N VAL A 98 5.22 5.34 -8.53
CA VAL A 98 5.29 3.87 -8.37
C VAL A 98 4.38 3.12 -9.36
N ALA A 99 3.28 3.72 -9.80
CA ALA A 99 2.44 3.14 -10.85
C ALA A 99 3.12 3.14 -12.23
N SER A 100 4.16 3.97 -12.44
CA SER A 100 4.92 4.02 -13.69
C SER A 100 6.23 3.22 -13.64
N GLU A 101 6.81 3.06 -12.45
CA GLU A 101 8.06 2.33 -12.22
C GLU A 101 7.85 0.85 -11.86
N GLY A 102 6.68 0.52 -11.32
CA GLY A 102 6.33 -0.77 -10.72
C GLY A 102 6.23 -1.89 -11.72
#